data_AF-A0A926HAV8-F1
#
_entry.id   AF-A0A926HAV8-F1
#
_cell.length_a   1.000
_cell.length_b   1.000
_cell.length_c   1.000
_cell.angle_alpha   90.00
_cell.angle_beta   90.00
_cell.angle_gamma   90.00
#
_symmetry.space_group_name_H-M   'P 1'
#
loop_
_entity.id
_entity.type
_entity.pdbx_description
1 polymer ?
#
loop_
_entity_poly.entity_id
_entity_poly.type
_entity_poly.pdbx_seq_one_letter_code
_entity_poly.pdbx_strand_id
1 'polypeptide(L)'
;MLCCGLALAGLLLLRQRQQQCLRLPLLGENLLPNAALVPSPGANTPGGWSWAADGVQLRGPEFSQKSDEWGFDLDGDGRALQLLGIANYVQTPLMLVQPGSAYCFSGLALTDSSKGSSTRLQVVFDWRDTFGERLHEDTSAWQAVALWQNGATQSSRIMASAKAPARAAQLQIRLQPSSDDRVYLDGMAVRFGAGGGGLGAGGVRSPDPSSQPPAPSPTLLPWPNATKAAVSFTFDWETAMGGLIHTRSVRADDPNYSDDWRLRALRMRDGVTTTLDLFRPYGIRATYYATGYNFLDGNAERRQFLGNPTYALATPKNGWPADWSQKPWFGSDPFGTVQSDPAWYFGDLIPQLLAERQDIQSHTFAHFAATHMTPDDWRADTSTWSEVASDKGVAPARSLAFPWSSSNGMSDTDWNVLAEQGFRSVTRLHWSQRRSALFPKDAQGIPLEPRCRPIPGHQSILGCPDFYLRDGSAVTATQAIDRAIDAGGMIDLWAHTEEVTAPSQIATWRETLSYAAQKRDAGELWIAPFSEVADWQQALESVSIQNSESKTQNERQVISFTVVNDSKHNLQGLTLKLPMQIQRASVDGVEIRLSDAERIILNAPAQRALEVIIWPA
;
A
#
# COMPACT_ATOMS: atom_id res chain seq x y z
N MET A 1 35.69 9.34 0.05
CA MET A 1 35.90 7.86 0.11
C MET A 1 35.08 7.15 1.20
N LEU A 2 34.13 7.79 1.89
CA LEU A 2 33.28 7.13 2.91
C LEU A 2 31.86 6.75 2.44
N CYS A 3 31.42 7.12 1.23
CA CYS A 3 30.05 6.83 0.75
C CYS A 3 29.83 5.44 0.14
N CYS A 4 30.88 4.63 -0.08
CA CYS A 4 30.73 3.26 -0.62
C CYS A 4 30.55 2.18 0.46
N GLY A 5 30.67 2.48 1.75
CA GLY A 5 30.65 1.49 2.83
C GLY A 5 29.26 1.03 3.27
N LEU A 6 28.27 1.91 3.26
CA LEU A 6 26.93 1.63 3.83
C LEU A 6 26.01 0.86 2.86
N ALA A 7 26.11 1.11 1.55
CA ALA A 7 25.39 0.32 0.56
C ALA A 7 25.92 -1.14 0.47
N LEU A 8 27.23 -1.35 0.69
CA LEU A 8 27.81 -2.69 0.71
C LEU A 8 27.40 -3.50 1.95
N ALA A 9 27.24 -2.87 3.12
CA ALA A 9 26.88 -3.57 4.36
C ALA A 9 25.47 -4.17 4.32
N GLY A 10 24.49 -3.46 3.74
CA GLY A 10 23.13 -3.97 3.54
C GLY A 10 23.05 -5.11 2.52
N LEU A 11 23.80 -5.00 1.41
CA LEU A 11 23.92 -6.06 0.39
C LEU A 11 24.66 -7.30 0.90
N LEU A 12 25.62 -7.14 1.83
CA LEU A 12 26.36 -8.26 2.45
C LEU A 12 25.51 -9.04 3.46
N LEU A 13 24.68 -8.37 4.27
CA LEU A 13 23.74 -9.03 5.20
C LEU A 13 22.63 -9.80 4.46
N LEU A 14 22.16 -9.27 3.33
CA LEU A 14 21.16 -9.92 2.47
C LEU A 14 21.74 -11.13 1.70
N ARG A 15 22.97 -11.03 1.17
CA ARG A 15 23.69 -12.18 0.59
C ARG A 15 23.99 -13.27 1.63
N GLN A 16 24.22 -12.91 2.89
CA GLN A 16 24.49 -13.88 3.95
C GLN A 16 23.31 -14.81 4.26
N ARG A 17 22.05 -14.34 4.10
CA ARG A 17 20.86 -15.18 4.33
C ARG A 17 20.60 -16.17 3.20
N GLN A 18 20.84 -15.79 1.93
CA GLN A 18 20.67 -16.70 0.79
C GLN A 18 21.76 -17.78 0.72
N GLN A 19 22.98 -17.49 1.16
CA GLN A 19 24.10 -18.44 1.12
C GLN A 19 24.03 -19.57 2.15
N GLN A 20 23.11 -19.52 3.13
CA GLN A 20 22.98 -20.58 4.15
C GLN A 20 22.22 -21.81 3.66
N CYS A 21 21.24 -21.66 2.75
CA CYS A 21 20.53 -22.80 2.17
C CYS A 21 21.44 -23.73 1.33
N LEU A 22 22.51 -23.19 0.73
CA LEU A 22 23.42 -23.95 -0.15
C LEU A 22 24.35 -24.92 0.61
N ARG A 23 24.52 -24.74 1.91
CA ARG A 23 25.35 -25.63 2.77
C ARG A 23 24.57 -26.78 3.38
N LEU A 24 23.29 -26.92 3.04
CA LEU A 24 22.43 -27.96 3.59
C LEU A 24 22.46 -29.19 2.69
N PRO A 25 22.56 -30.40 3.25
CA PRO A 25 22.50 -31.60 2.43
C PRO A 25 21.16 -31.62 1.69
N LEU A 26 21.21 -31.68 0.35
CA LEU A 26 20.04 -31.91 -0.51
C LEU A 26 19.27 -33.19 -0.14
N LEU A 27 19.89 -34.05 0.68
CA LEU A 27 19.39 -35.31 1.23
C LEU A 27 18.79 -35.21 2.64
N GLY A 28 18.69 -34.01 3.24
CA GLY A 28 18.00 -33.83 4.52
C GLY A 28 16.51 -34.15 4.42
N GLU A 29 15.93 -34.70 5.49
CA GLU A 29 14.50 -35.00 5.59
C GLU A 29 13.67 -33.73 5.32
N ASN A 30 12.64 -33.88 4.48
CA ASN A 30 11.68 -32.82 4.21
C ASN A 30 10.67 -32.77 5.36
N LEU A 31 10.71 -31.68 6.13
CA LEU A 31 9.83 -31.42 7.27
C LEU A 31 8.45 -30.94 6.84
N LEU A 32 8.28 -30.51 5.58
CA LEU A 32 7.02 -29.95 5.09
C LEU A 32 5.95 -31.04 4.99
N PRO A 33 4.88 -30.99 5.81
CA PRO A 33 3.78 -31.93 5.68
C PRO A 33 3.08 -31.71 4.35
N ASN A 34 2.66 -32.80 3.70
CA ASN A 34 2.00 -32.76 2.40
C ASN A 34 2.77 -31.92 1.34
N ALA A 35 4.10 -32.11 1.28
CA ALA A 35 4.95 -31.49 0.28
C ALA A 35 4.59 -31.88 -1.17
N ALA A 36 4.04 -33.08 -1.36
CA ALA A 36 3.57 -33.59 -2.65
C ALA A 36 2.18 -33.05 -3.06
N LEU A 37 1.67 -32.03 -2.35
CA LEU A 37 0.42 -31.32 -2.70
C LEU A 37 -0.79 -32.24 -2.89
N VAL A 38 -0.88 -33.32 -2.12
CA VAL A 38 -1.99 -34.27 -2.16
C VAL A 38 -3.30 -33.52 -1.88
N PRO A 39 -4.33 -33.66 -2.73
CA PRO A 39 -5.57 -32.92 -2.59
C PRO A 39 -6.35 -33.34 -1.32
N SER A 40 -7.09 -32.39 -0.76
CA SER A 40 -8.12 -32.72 0.23
C SER A 40 -9.27 -33.48 -0.46
N PRO A 41 -9.91 -34.45 0.22
CA PRO A 41 -11.07 -35.15 -0.33
C PRO A 41 -12.15 -34.19 -0.82
N GLY A 42 -12.46 -34.24 -2.12
CA GLY A 42 -13.50 -33.39 -2.72
C GLY A 42 -13.13 -31.93 -2.96
N ALA A 43 -11.86 -31.54 -2.84
CA ALA A 43 -11.41 -30.17 -3.11
C ALA A 43 -10.18 -30.12 -4.03
N ASN A 44 -10.10 -29.07 -4.85
CA ASN A 44 -8.97 -28.79 -5.73
C ASN A 44 -7.87 -28.01 -4.99
N THR A 45 -7.61 -28.35 -3.73
CA THR A 45 -6.63 -27.66 -2.87
C THR A 45 -5.87 -28.67 -2.03
N PRO A 46 -4.58 -28.42 -1.75
CA PRO A 46 -3.75 -29.38 -1.04
C PRO A 46 -4.16 -29.47 0.43
N GLY A 47 -4.25 -30.70 0.96
CA GLY A 47 -4.64 -30.95 2.35
C GLY A 47 -3.69 -30.33 3.37
N GLY A 48 -4.26 -29.66 4.37
CA GLY A 48 -3.53 -29.01 5.48
C GLY A 48 -2.89 -27.66 5.16
N TRP A 49 -2.88 -27.25 3.89
CA TRP A 49 -2.44 -25.91 3.49
C TRP A 49 -3.57 -24.90 3.68
N SER A 50 -3.21 -23.62 3.83
CA SER A 50 -4.17 -22.52 3.94
C SER A 50 -3.80 -21.35 3.02
N TRP A 51 -4.74 -20.44 2.81
CA TRP A 51 -4.60 -19.27 1.94
C TRP A 51 -5.53 -18.14 2.37
N ALA A 52 -5.27 -16.92 1.90
CA ALA A 52 -6.07 -15.75 2.26
C ALA A 52 -7.40 -15.66 1.48
N ALA A 53 -7.37 -15.99 0.19
CA ALA A 53 -8.48 -15.77 -0.72
C ALA A 53 -8.55 -16.85 -1.82
N ASP A 54 -9.66 -16.85 -2.54
CA ASP A 54 -9.83 -17.66 -3.75
C ASP A 54 -8.73 -17.40 -4.80
N GLY A 55 -8.55 -18.34 -5.73
CA GLY A 55 -7.47 -18.29 -6.73
C GLY A 55 -6.23 -19.12 -6.36
N VAL A 56 -6.22 -19.74 -5.17
CA VAL A 56 -5.30 -20.84 -4.83
C VAL A 56 -5.96 -22.18 -5.17
N GLN A 57 -5.35 -22.97 -6.06
CA GLN A 57 -5.89 -24.25 -6.49
C GLN A 57 -4.83 -25.16 -7.13
N LEU A 58 -5.00 -26.46 -6.98
CA LEU A 58 -4.21 -27.46 -7.69
C LEU A 58 -4.61 -27.46 -9.17
N ARG A 59 -3.59 -27.58 -10.02
CA ARG A 59 -3.69 -27.65 -11.47
C ARG A 59 -2.99 -28.92 -11.93
N GLY A 60 -3.53 -29.55 -12.97
CA GLY A 60 -2.99 -30.76 -13.58
C GLY A 60 -4.07 -31.54 -14.34
N PRO A 61 -3.69 -32.59 -15.09
CA PRO A 61 -4.63 -33.42 -15.85
C PRO A 61 -5.70 -34.10 -15.00
N GLU A 62 -5.41 -34.36 -13.72
CA GLU A 62 -6.37 -34.93 -12.77
C GLU A 62 -7.49 -33.96 -12.37
N PHE A 63 -7.26 -32.64 -12.52
CA PHE A 63 -8.16 -31.59 -12.02
C PHE A 63 -8.97 -30.90 -13.13
N SER A 64 -8.58 -31.05 -14.40
CA SER A 64 -9.36 -30.57 -15.55
C SER A 64 -9.23 -31.48 -16.76
N GLN A 65 -10.33 -31.66 -17.49
CA GLN A 65 -10.33 -32.38 -18.76
C GLN A 65 -9.80 -31.51 -19.93
N LYS A 66 -9.63 -30.20 -19.72
CA LYS A 66 -9.16 -29.28 -20.74
C LYS A 66 -7.69 -28.97 -20.53
N SER A 67 -6.87 -29.24 -21.55
CA SER A 67 -5.41 -29.14 -21.46
C SER A 67 -4.89 -27.73 -21.22
N ASP A 68 -5.62 -26.71 -21.63
CA ASP A 68 -5.33 -25.29 -21.36
C ASP A 68 -5.58 -24.88 -19.90
N GLU A 69 -6.27 -25.72 -19.12
CA GLU A 69 -6.51 -25.51 -17.69
C GLU A 69 -5.58 -26.35 -16.79
N TRP A 70 -4.74 -27.21 -17.36
CA TRP A 70 -3.82 -28.08 -16.62
C TRP A 70 -2.73 -27.32 -15.87
N GLY A 71 -2.43 -26.07 -16.25
CA GLY A 71 -1.33 -25.32 -15.67
C GLY A 71 0.03 -25.92 -16.04
N PHE A 72 0.94 -25.96 -15.07
CA PHE A 72 2.29 -26.48 -15.25
C PHE A 72 2.59 -27.59 -14.26
N ASP A 73 3.45 -28.51 -14.66
CA ASP A 73 4.07 -29.54 -13.84
C ASP A 73 5.56 -29.22 -13.80
N LEU A 74 6.07 -28.76 -12.66
CA LEU A 74 7.43 -28.21 -12.56
C LEU A 74 8.42 -29.23 -11.97
N ASP A 75 7.93 -30.24 -11.24
CA ASP A 75 8.76 -31.30 -10.65
C ASP A 75 8.52 -32.71 -11.23
N GLY A 76 7.52 -32.86 -12.11
CA GLY A 76 7.22 -34.09 -12.85
C GLY A 76 6.18 -34.99 -12.18
N ASP A 77 5.51 -34.54 -11.12
CA ASP A 77 4.48 -35.31 -10.41
C ASP A 77 3.06 -35.17 -11.00
N GLY A 78 2.92 -34.33 -12.03
CA GLY A 78 1.68 -34.10 -12.77
C GLY A 78 0.78 -33.00 -12.19
N ARG A 79 1.21 -32.24 -11.18
CA ARG A 79 0.42 -31.12 -10.63
C ARG A 79 1.28 -29.93 -10.20
N ALA A 80 0.65 -28.76 -10.08
CA ALA A 80 1.24 -27.63 -9.35
C ALA A 80 0.16 -26.84 -8.63
N LEU A 81 0.59 -26.06 -7.64
CA LEU A 81 -0.28 -25.14 -6.92
C LEU A 81 -0.29 -23.77 -7.61
N GLN A 82 -1.45 -23.38 -8.13
CA GLN A 82 -1.68 -22.02 -8.60
C GLN A 82 -1.87 -21.08 -7.40
N LEU A 83 -1.33 -19.87 -7.49
CA LEU A 83 -1.57 -18.71 -6.64
C LEU A 83 -1.90 -17.51 -7.52
N LEU A 84 -2.91 -16.73 -7.15
CA LEU A 84 -3.37 -15.56 -7.91
C LEU A 84 -3.74 -14.42 -6.96
N GLY A 85 -3.28 -13.22 -7.30
CA GLY A 85 -3.69 -11.96 -6.65
C GLY A 85 -2.67 -11.42 -5.64
N ILE A 86 -2.42 -10.10 -5.69
CA ILE A 86 -1.41 -9.42 -4.87
C ILE A 86 -1.73 -9.43 -3.37
N ALA A 87 -3.01 -9.52 -3.01
CA ALA A 87 -3.48 -9.61 -1.62
C ALA A 87 -3.57 -11.05 -1.12
N ASN A 88 -3.25 -12.05 -1.96
CA ASN A 88 -3.34 -13.45 -1.61
C ASN A 88 -1.99 -14.01 -1.12
N TYR A 89 -2.05 -15.18 -0.49
CA TYR A 89 -0.87 -15.96 -0.14
C TYR A 89 -1.23 -17.42 -0.07
N VAL A 90 -0.24 -18.29 -0.22
CA VAL A 90 -0.35 -19.68 0.22
C VAL A 90 0.51 -19.87 1.47
N GLN A 91 -0.01 -20.61 2.44
CA GLN A 91 0.65 -20.95 3.69
C GLN A 91 0.74 -22.46 3.88
N THR A 92 1.93 -22.92 4.29
CA THR A 92 2.19 -24.33 4.57
C THR A 92 1.39 -24.82 5.79
N PRO A 93 1.18 -26.15 5.92
CA PRO A 93 0.82 -26.75 7.19
C PRO A 93 1.85 -26.38 8.27
N LEU A 94 1.42 -26.51 9.52
CA LEU A 94 2.26 -26.24 10.67
C LEU A 94 3.33 -27.32 10.84
N MET A 95 4.58 -26.88 11.02
CA MET A 95 5.76 -27.73 11.21
C MET A 95 6.28 -27.60 12.64
N LEU A 96 6.73 -28.70 13.23
CA LEU A 96 7.45 -28.65 14.50
C LEU A 96 8.90 -28.21 14.25
N VAL A 97 9.39 -27.31 15.11
CA VAL A 97 10.74 -26.77 15.01
C VAL A 97 11.42 -26.73 16.38
N GLN A 98 12.74 -26.88 16.36
CA GLN A 98 13.63 -26.71 17.49
C GLN A 98 14.14 -25.26 17.57
N PRO A 99 14.07 -24.62 18.76
CA PRO A 99 14.67 -23.31 19.01
C PRO A 99 16.13 -23.23 18.59
N GLY A 100 16.55 -22.08 18.06
CA GLY A 100 17.94 -21.82 17.67
C GLY A 100 18.43 -22.58 16.43
N SER A 101 17.61 -23.45 15.85
CA SER A 101 17.97 -24.16 14.61
C SER A 101 17.64 -23.34 13.37
N ALA A 102 18.39 -23.58 12.28
CA ALA A 102 18.14 -22.94 10.99
C ALA A 102 17.24 -23.82 10.12
N TYR A 103 16.29 -23.20 9.43
CA TYR A 103 15.35 -23.86 8.52
C TYR A 103 15.48 -23.24 7.14
N CYS A 104 15.50 -24.07 6.10
CA CYS A 104 15.55 -23.62 4.72
C CYS A 104 14.29 -24.07 3.99
N PHE A 105 13.62 -23.12 3.36
CA PHE A 105 12.58 -23.34 2.36
C PHE A 105 13.20 -23.36 0.97
N SER A 106 12.75 -24.29 0.13
CA SER A 106 13.00 -24.29 -1.31
C SER A 106 11.75 -24.70 -2.07
N GLY A 107 11.48 -24.09 -3.21
CA GLY A 107 10.43 -24.51 -4.14
C GLY A 107 10.73 -24.05 -5.57
N LEU A 108 9.95 -24.53 -6.52
CA LEU A 108 9.94 -24.08 -7.91
C LEU A 108 8.77 -23.14 -8.13
N ALA A 109 8.99 -22.13 -8.97
CA ALA A 109 7.96 -21.16 -9.33
C ALA A 109 8.02 -20.80 -10.82
N LEU A 110 6.86 -20.61 -11.43
CA LEU A 110 6.69 -20.13 -12.80
C LEU A 110 5.48 -19.19 -12.88
N THR A 111 5.52 -18.18 -13.74
CA THR A 111 4.35 -17.32 -14.03
C THR A 111 4.03 -17.37 -15.52
N ASP A 112 2.74 -17.34 -15.87
CA ASP A 112 2.24 -17.28 -17.24
C ASP A 112 1.54 -15.94 -17.54
N SER A 113 1.96 -14.87 -16.87
CA SER A 113 1.34 -13.53 -16.95
C SER A 113 0.88 -13.21 -18.37
N SER A 114 -0.43 -12.95 -18.52
CA SER A 114 -1.02 -12.57 -19.81
C SER A 114 -0.55 -11.19 -20.29
N LYS A 115 0.09 -10.40 -19.41
CA LYS A 115 0.69 -9.11 -19.74
C LYS A 115 2.17 -9.23 -20.16
N GLY A 116 2.73 -10.44 -20.14
CA GLY A 116 4.14 -10.67 -20.47
C GLY A 116 5.11 -10.09 -19.42
N SER A 117 4.65 -9.86 -18.19
CA SER A 117 5.45 -9.35 -17.08
C SER A 117 5.89 -10.47 -16.15
N SER A 118 7.16 -10.47 -15.75
CA SER A 118 7.61 -11.30 -14.62
C SER A 118 7.01 -10.78 -13.31
N THR A 119 6.81 -11.66 -12.34
CA THR A 119 6.41 -11.31 -10.96
C THR A 119 7.50 -11.74 -9.97
N ARG A 120 7.32 -11.44 -8.68
CA ARG A 120 8.24 -11.85 -7.61
C ARG A 120 7.48 -12.51 -6.47
N LEU A 121 8.18 -13.36 -5.73
CA LEU A 121 7.69 -13.98 -4.51
C LEU A 121 8.54 -13.60 -3.30
N GLN A 122 7.88 -13.44 -2.17
CA GLN A 122 8.52 -13.35 -0.86
C GLN A 122 8.16 -14.58 -0.03
N VAL A 123 9.17 -15.11 0.69
CA VAL A 123 9.00 -16.19 1.67
C VAL A 123 8.96 -15.55 3.06
N VAL A 124 7.92 -15.85 3.82
CA VAL A 124 7.73 -15.36 5.19
C VAL A 124 7.70 -16.55 6.15
N PHE A 125 8.60 -16.57 7.12
CA PHE A 125 8.64 -17.55 8.20
C PHE A 125 7.84 -17.00 9.38
N ASP A 126 6.68 -17.59 9.68
CA ASP A 126 5.83 -17.28 10.83
C ASP A 126 6.16 -18.23 11.98
N TRP A 127 6.90 -17.73 12.97
CA TRP A 127 7.34 -18.49 14.13
C TRP A 127 6.30 -18.45 15.23
N ARG A 128 5.98 -19.61 15.79
CA ARG A 128 4.98 -19.75 16.85
C ARG A 128 5.55 -20.53 18.03
N ASP A 129 5.04 -20.24 19.23
CA ASP A 129 5.40 -20.99 20.42
C ASP A 129 4.59 -22.29 20.56
N THR A 130 4.74 -22.97 21.70
CA THR A 130 4.06 -24.24 21.97
C THR A 130 2.53 -24.10 22.06
N PHE A 131 2.02 -22.89 22.28
CA PHE A 131 0.59 -22.59 22.36
C PHE A 131 0.02 -22.13 21.01
N GLY A 132 0.85 -22.01 19.97
CA GLY A 132 0.45 -21.52 18.65
C GLY A 132 0.41 -20.00 18.55
N GLU A 133 0.82 -19.27 19.59
CA GLU A 133 0.91 -17.81 19.58
C GLU A 133 2.07 -17.37 18.69
N ARG A 134 1.84 -16.35 17.87
CA ARG A 134 2.87 -15.80 16.98
C ARG A 134 3.94 -15.10 17.80
N LEU A 135 5.19 -15.51 17.60
CA LEU A 135 6.36 -14.90 18.24
C LEU A 135 6.97 -13.80 17.38
N HIS A 136 7.20 -14.09 16.09
CA HIS A 136 7.98 -13.24 15.19
C HIS A 136 7.80 -13.68 13.74
N GLU A 137 8.03 -12.77 12.79
CA GLU A 137 8.10 -13.09 11.36
C GLU A 137 9.46 -12.71 10.76
N ASP A 138 10.08 -13.65 10.04
CA ASP A 138 11.24 -13.36 9.20
C ASP A 138 10.85 -13.37 7.73
N THR A 139 11.17 -12.29 7.01
CA THR A 139 10.90 -12.16 5.58
C THR A 139 12.17 -12.32 4.76
N SER A 140 12.06 -12.97 3.60
CA SER A 140 13.14 -13.02 2.60
C SER A 140 13.10 -11.79 1.69
N ALA A 141 14.16 -11.61 0.89
CA ALA A 141 14.09 -10.68 -0.23
C ALA A 141 13.08 -11.17 -1.27
N TRP A 142 12.49 -10.24 -2.03
CA TRP A 142 11.66 -10.56 -3.18
C TRP A 142 12.50 -11.28 -4.25
N GLN A 143 12.03 -12.43 -4.70
CA GLN A 143 12.72 -13.31 -5.65
C GLN A 143 11.96 -13.37 -6.97
N ALA A 144 12.65 -13.15 -8.08
CA ALA A 144 12.05 -13.17 -9.41
C ALA A 144 11.50 -14.55 -9.78
N VAL A 145 10.30 -14.56 -10.35
CA VAL A 145 9.65 -15.73 -10.92
C VAL A 145 9.81 -15.68 -12.43
N ALA A 146 10.32 -16.75 -13.01
CA ALA A 146 10.51 -16.88 -14.44
C ALA A 146 9.15 -16.76 -15.16
N LEU A 147 9.12 -15.90 -16.17
CA LEU A 147 7.98 -15.79 -17.08
C LEU A 147 8.04 -16.92 -18.10
N TRP A 148 6.96 -17.68 -18.21
CA TRP A 148 6.81 -18.70 -19.21
C TRP A 148 6.78 -18.08 -20.61
N GLN A 149 7.57 -18.64 -21.50
CA GLN A 149 7.59 -18.30 -22.92
C GLN A 149 7.46 -19.60 -23.71
N ASN A 150 6.82 -19.56 -24.88
CA ASN A 150 6.69 -20.74 -25.74
C ASN A 150 8.06 -21.41 -25.99
N GLY A 151 8.21 -22.66 -25.56
CA GLY A 151 9.46 -23.43 -25.67
C GLY A 151 10.46 -23.24 -24.54
N ALA A 152 10.20 -22.34 -23.58
CA ALA A 152 11.00 -22.20 -22.37
C ALA A 152 10.52 -23.15 -21.27
N THR A 153 11.43 -23.97 -20.73
CA THR A 153 11.15 -24.93 -19.64
C THR A 153 11.74 -24.48 -18.30
N GLN A 154 12.23 -23.25 -18.20
CA GLN A 154 12.95 -22.80 -17.00
C GLN A 154 11.98 -22.24 -15.96
N SER A 155 11.87 -22.94 -14.84
CA SER A 155 11.26 -22.44 -13.61
C SER A 155 12.29 -21.72 -12.74
N SER A 156 11.84 -20.75 -11.94
CA SER A 156 12.66 -20.13 -10.90
C SER A 156 12.73 -21.03 -9.69
N ARG A 157 13.90 -21.11 -9.06
CA ARG A 157 14.02 -21.67 -7.71
C ARG A 157 13.84 -20.57 -6.67
N ILE A 158 12.84 -20.71 -5.81
CA ILE A 158 12.59 -19.83 -4.67
C ILE A 158 13.23 -20.45 -3.44
N MET A 159 14.12 -19.71 -2.76
CA MET A 159 14.83 -20.20 -1.58
C MET A 159 14.91 -19.14 -0.50
N ALA A 160 14.76 -19.55 0.75
CA ALA A 160 15.01 -18.67 1.89
C ALA A 160 15.38 -19.50 3.12
N SER A 161 16.12 -18.91 4.05
CA SER A 161 16.36 -19.52 5.36
C SER A 161 16.21 -18.51 6.48
N ALA A 162 15.74 -19.00 7.62
CA ALA A 162 15.64 -18.24 8.86
C ALA A 162 15.98 -19.13 10.06
N LYS A 163 16.40 -18.51 11.15
CA LYS A 163 16.78 -19.20 12.39
C LYS A 163 15.65 -19.08 13.40
N ALA A 164 15.19 -20.21 13.93
CA ALA A 164 14.13 -20.26 14.92
C ALA A 164 14.52 -19.44 16.18
N PRO A 165 13.66 -18.53 16.66
CA PRO A 165 13.90 -17.81 17.91
C PRO A 165 13.87 -18.76 19.12
N ALA A 166 14.37 -18.30 20.27
CA ALA A 166 14.56 -19.13 21.47
C ALA A 166 13.29 -19.82 22.00
N ARG A 167 12.11 -19.29 21.68
CA ARG A 167 10.80 -19.83 22.08
C ARG A 167 10.05 -20.55 20.97
N ALA A 168 10.57 -20.58 19.75
CA ALA A 168 9.86 -21.17 18.63
C ALA A 168 9.76 -22.70 18.78
N ALA A 169 8.54 -23.20 18.75
CA ALA A 169 8.22 -24.62 18.73
C ALA A 169 7.52 -25.02 17.43
N GLN A 170 6.97 -24.05 16.71
CA GLN A 170 6.18 -24.25 15.52
C GLN A 170 6.57 -23.24 14.43
N LEU A 171 6.46 -23.66 13.17
CA LEU A 171 6.73 -22.83 11.99
C LEU A 171 5.62 -23.01 10.96
N GLN A 172 5.17 -21.90 10.38
CA GLN A 172 4.46 -21.87 9.11
C GLN A 172 5.22 -21.00 8.14
N ILE A 173 5.15 -21.34 6.85
CA ILE A 173 5.78 -20.53 5.80
C ILE A 173 4.70 -20.01 4.87
N ARG A 174 4.72 -18.70 4.62
CA ARG A 174 3.86 -18.05 3.63
C ARG A 174 4.65 -17.67 2.39
N LEU A 175 4.03 -17.83 1.23
CA LEU A 175 4.51 -17.33 -0.05
C LEU A 175 3.55 -16.23 -0.52
N GLN A 176 4.09 -15.03 -0.73
CA GLN A 176 3.34 -13.84 -1.12
C GLN A 176 3.82 -13.35 -2.50
N PRO A 177 2.91 -13.05 -3.44
CA PRO A 177 3.25 -12.46 -4.72
C PRO A 177 3.37 -10.93 -4.64
N SER A 178 4.14 -10.34 -5.55
CA SER A 178 4.27 -8.87 -5.69
C SER A 178 3.27 -8.24 -6.66
N SER A 179 2.44 -9.04 -7.32
CA SER A 179 1.48 -8.56 -8.31
C SER A 179 0.24 -9.46 -8.38
N ASP A 180 -0.74 -9.05 -9.19
CA ASP A 180 -1.91 -9.89 -9.48
C ASP A 180 -1.64 -10.96 -10.55
N ASP A 181 -0.39 -11.10 -11.00
CA ASP A 181 0.00 -12.15 -11.94
C ASP A 181 -0.21 -13.53 -11.33
N ARG A 182 -0.55 -14.50 -12.19
CA ARG A 182 -0.69 -15.89 -11.77
C ARG A 182 0.68 -16.52 -11.57
N VAL A 183 0.83 -17.28 -10.50
CA VAL A 183 2.05 -18.03 -10.19
C VAL A 183 1.71 -19.49 -9.98
N TYR A 184 2.56 -20.37 -10.47
CA TYR A 184 2.53 -21.81 -10.24
C TYR A 184 3.70 -22.16 -9.31
N LEU A 185 3.41 -22.94 -8.27
CA LEU A 185 4.32 -23.32 -7.21
C LEU A 185 4.37 -24.83 -7.10
N ASP A 186 5.57 -25.38 -6.97
CA ASP A 186 5.78 -26.83 -6.98
C ASP A 186 7.10 -27.24 -6.31
N GLY A 187 7.34 -28.53 -6.10
CA GLY A 187 8.59 -29.07 -5.56
C GLY A 187 8.99 -28.44 -4.22
N MET A 188 8.00 -28.05 -3.40
CA MET A 188 8.22 -27.31 -2.17
C MET A 188 8.76 -28.22 -1.06
N ALA A 189 9.78 -27.74 -0.36
CA ALA A 189 10.41 -28.47 0.72
C ALA A 189 10.89 -27.52 1.82
N VAL A 190 10.81 -27.98 3.05
CA VAL A 190 11.42 -27.35 4.22
C VAL A 190 12.38 -28.33 4.84
N ARG A 191 13.65 -27.97 4.94
CA ARG A 191 14.68 -28.86 5.49
C ARG A 191 15.34 -28.24 6.71
N PHE A 192 15.71 -29.13 7.63
CA PHE A 192 16.58 -28.77 8.73
C PHE A 192 17.98 -28.41 8.21
N GLY A 193 18.53 -27.32 8.72
CA GLY A 193 19.86 -26.89 8.37
C GLY A 193 20.94 -27.46 9.27
N ALA A 194 21.90 -28.24 8.74
CA ALA A 194 23.11 -28.65 9.44
C ALA A 194 24.06 -27.45 9.68
N GLY A 195 23.74 -26.61 10.66
CA GLY A 195 24.70 -25.77 11.36
C GLY A 195 25.19 -26.50 12.61
N GLY A 196 26.07 -27.49 12.43
CA GLY A 196 26.72 -28.23 13.52
C GLY A 196 27.59 -27.33 14.40
N GLY A 197 27.70 -27.69 15.68
CA GLY A 197 28.45 -26.94 16.68
C GLY A 197 29.96 -26.86 16.42
N GLY A 198 30.57 -25.81 16.98
CA GLY A 198 31.97 -25.79 17.40
C GLY A 198 33.02 -25.29 16.40
N LEU A 199 33.33 -23.99 16.46
CA LEU A 199 34.71 -23.52 16.37
C LEU A 199 34.91 -22.45 17.45
N GLY A 200 35.76 -22.78 18.42
CA GLY A 200 36.27 -21.87 19.44
C GLY A 200 35.44 -21.83 20.71
N ALA A 201 36.00 -22.39 21.79
CA ALA A 201 35.82 -21.90 23.15
C ALA A 201 36.37 -20.45 23.27
N GLY A 202 35.78 -19.53 22.50
CA GLY A 202 35.91 -18.09 22.64
C GLY A 202 34.59 -17.61 23.21
N GLY A 203 34.53 -17.59 24.55
CA GLY A 203 33.42 -17.14 25.39
C GLY A 203 32.15 -16.71 24.68
N VAL A 204 31.16 -17.62 24.62
CA VAL A 204 29.78 -17.19 24.80
C VAL A 204 29.77 -16.56 26.20
N ARG A 205 29.93 -15.23 26.25
CA ARG A 205 29.43 -14.49 27.39
C ARG A 205 27.96 -14.88 27.48
N SER A 206 27.62 -15.68 28.49
CA SER A 206 26.29 -15.59 29.07
C SER A 206 25.92 -14.11 29.11
N PRO A 207 24.71 -13.70 28.69
CA PRO A 207 24.26 -12.34 28.98
C PRO A 207 24.55 -12.13 30.46
N ASP A 208 25.41 -11.17 30.72
CA ASP A 208 25.86 -10.85 32.06
C ASP A 208 24.57 -10.71 32.90
N PRO A 209 24.35 -11.50 33.96
CA PRO A 209 23.20 -11.28 34.82
C PRO A 209 23.22 -9.87 35.44
N SER A 210 24.32 -9.12 35.28
CA SER A 210 24.43 -7.69 35.59
C SER A 210 24.19 -6.74 34.41
N SER A 211 23.90 -7.22 33.19
CA SER A 211 23.36 -6.34 32.14
C SER A 211 21.96 -5.95 32.57
N GLN A 212 21.85 -4.75 33.16
CA GLN A 212 20.58 -4.14 33.44
C GLN A 212 19.67 -4.26 32.21
N PRO A 213 18.37 -4.56 32.40
CA PRO A 213 17.43 -4.53 31.29
C PRO A 213 17.64 -3.21 30.52
N PRO A 214 17.67 -3.24 29.17
CA PRO A 214 17.84 -2.03 28.39
C PRO A 214 16.85 -1.00 28.91
N ALA A 215 17.33 0.21 29.19
CA ALA A 215 16.48 1.27 29.70
C ALA A 215 15.24 1.36 28.79
N PRO A 216 14.03 1.45 29.37
CA PRO A 216 12.84 1.51 28.55
C PRO A 216 13.01 2.71 27.61
N SER A 217 12.75 2.48 26.32
CA SER A 217 13.05 3.44 25.27
C SER A 217 11.77 4.17 24.84
N PRO A 218 11.87 5.45 24.45
CA PRO A 218 10.74 6.16 23.87
C PRO A 218 10.19 5.44 22.65
N THR A 219 8.89 5.62 22.37
CA THR A 219 8.23 5.11 21.17
C THR A 219 7.67 6.25 20.33
N LEU A 220 7.79 6.12 19.01
CA LEU A 220 7.18 7.07 18.06
C LEU A 220 5.67 6.86 18.04
N LEU A 221 4.91 7.94 18.15
CA LEU A 221 3.47 7.92 17.87
C LEU A 221 3.22 8.14 16.37
N PRO A 222 2.15 7.55 15.81
CA PRO A 222 1.95 7.48 14.37
C PRO A 222 1.65 8.84 13.71
N TRP A 223 1.10 9.81 14.44
CA TRP A 223 0.56 11.05 13.87
C TRP A 223 1.09 12.30 14.58
N PRO A 224 1.08 13.46 13.91
CA PRO A 224 1.60 14.70 14.49
C PRO A 224 0.79 15.16 15.70
N ASN A 225 1.46 15.92 16.56
CA ASN A 225 0.87 16.64 17.69
C ASN A 225 0.06 15.75 18.64
N ALA A 226 0.54 14.53 18.88
CA ALA A 226 -0.10 13.52 19.74
C ALA A 226 -1.52 13.12 19.32
N THR A 227 -1.91 13.40 18.08
CA THR A 227 -3.19 12.91 17.54
C THR A 227 -3.19 11.38 17.45
N LYS A 228 -4.38 10.79 17.54
CA LYS A 228 -4.56 9.33 17.56
C LYS A 228 -4.71 8.77 16.16
N ALA A 229 -5.34 9.49 15.24
CA ALA A 229 -5.56 9.06 13.87
C ALA A 229 -5.43 10.20 12.86
N ALA A 230 -5.44 9.86 11.58
CA ALA A 230 -5.57 10.80 10.49
C ALA A 230 -6.85 10.57 9.67
N VAL A 231 -7.41 11.62 9.08
CA VAL A 231 -8.47 11.53 8.06
C VAL A 231 -8.11 12.39 6.86
N SER A 232 -8.37 11.88 5.67
CA SER A 232 -8.38 12.66 4.44
C SER A 232 -9.77 12.74 3.85
N PHE A 233 -10.08 13.87 3.22
CA PHE A 233 -11.26 14.02 2.37
C PHE A 233 -10.79 14.11 0.94
N THR A 234 -11.34 13.27 0.06
CA THR A 234 -10.90 13.22 -1.33
C THR A 234 -12.05 13.19 -2.33
N PHE A 235 -11.78 13.69 -3.53
CA PHE A 235 -12.75 13.67 -4.61
C PHE A 235 -12.17 13.13 -5.90
N ASP A 236 -12.90 12.21 -6.51
CA ASP A 236 -12.64 11.79 -7.88
C ASP A 236 -13.28 12.87 -8.77
N TRP A 237 -12.44 13.62 -9.48
CA TRP A 237 -12.82 14.86 -10.19
C TRP A 237 -12.68 14.68 -11.69
N GLU A 238 -13.79 14.33 -12.34
CA GLU A 238 -13.82 13.87 -13.74
C GLU A 238 -14.57 14.86 -14.65
N THR A 239 -14.03 15.11 -15.84
CA THR A 239 -14.78 15.83 -16.89
C THR A 239 -15.67 14.87 -17.67
N ALA A 240 -16.48 15.37 -18.59
CA ALA A 240 -17.21 14.54 -19.55
C ALA A 240 -16.25 13.57 -20.29
N MET A 241 -15.13 14.10 -20.79
CA MET A 241 -14.13 13.30 -21.51
C MET A 241 -13.29 12.42 -20.59
N GLY A 242 -12.93 12.95 -19.43
CA GLY A 242 -12.12 12.29 -18.42
C GLY A 242 -12.87 11.26 -17.58
N GLY A 243 -13.78 10.49 -18.18
CA GLY A 243 -14.38 9.33 -17.51
C GLY A 243 -15.87 9.14 -17.80
N LEU A 244 -16.67 10.20 -17.68
CA LEU A 244 -18.14 10.08 -17.67
C LEU A 244 -18.73 9.56 -18.99
N ILE A 245 -18.18 9.97 -20.14
CA ILE A 245 -18.58 9.43 -21.46
C ILE A 245 -18.17 7.95 -21.59
N HIS A 246 -17.00 7.59 -21.07
CA HIS A 246 -16.40 6.26 -21.20
C HIS A 246 -16.70 5.35 -20.00
N THR A 247 -17.75 5.66 -19.24
CA THR A 247 -18.01 5.06 -17.94
C THR A 247 -17.98 3.53 -17.98
N ARG A 248 -17.31 2.96 -16.98
CA ARG A 248 -17.37 1.53 -16.63
C ARG A 248 -18.21 1.28 -15.38
N SER A 249 -18.74 2.35 -14.78
CA SER A 249 -19.58 2.24 -13.59
C SER A 249 -20.90 1.56 -13.93
N VAL A 250 -21.48 0.89 -12.95
CA VAL A 250 -22.84 0.32 -13.03
C VAL A 250 -23.72 0.95 -11.95
N ARG A 251 -25.04 0.81 -12.09
CA ARG A 251 -26.02 1.35 -11.12
C ARG A 251 -25.75 0.95 -9.66
N ALA A 252 -25.13 -0.20 -9.41
CA ALA A 252 -24.81 -0.64 -8.05
C ALA A 252 -23.68 0.19 -7.40
N ASP A 253 -22.78 0.74 -8.21
CA ASP A 253 -21.55 1.39 -7.77
C ASP A 253 -21.62 2.92 -7.90
N ASP A 254 -22.47 3.44 -8.79
CA ASP A 254 -22.60 4.86 -9.11
C ASP A 254 -24.07 5.32 -9.00
N PRO A 255 -24.39 6.21 -8.03
CA PRO A 255 -25.76 6.67 -7.82
C PRO A 255 -26.32 7.48 -9.00
N ASN A 256 -25.45 8.09 -9.80
CA ASN A 256 -25.82 8.93 -10.95
C ASN A 256 -25.63 8.18 -12.29
N TYR A 257 -25.46 6.85 -12.27
CA TYR A 257 -25.22 6.04 -13.47
C TYR A 257 -26.21 6.31 -14.62
N SER A 258 -27.49 6.54 -14.30
CA SER A 258 -28.55 6.71 -15.31
C SER A 258 -28.70 8.14 -15.82
N ASP A 259 -27.95 9.09 -15.27
CA ASP A 259 -28.01 10.48 -15.65
C ASP A 259 -27.22 10.75 -16.95
N ASP A 260 -27.60 11.82 -17.64
CA ASP A 260 -26.84 12.32 -18.78
C ASP A 260 -25.43 12.76 -18.35
N TRP A 261 -24.40 12.20 -18.99
CA TRP A 261 -23.00 12.43 -18.65
C TRP A 261 -22.59 13.91 -18.79
N ARG A 262 -23.25 14.71 -19.64
CA ARG A 262 -22.95 16.14 -19.79
C ARG A 262 -23.48 16.91 -18.59
N LEU A 263 -24.69 16.60 -18.12
CA LEU A 263 -25.24 17.17 -16.88
C LEU A 263 -24.40 16.78 -15.66
N ARG A 264 -23.97 15.52 -15.58
CA ARG A 264 -23.04 15.03 -14.55
C ARG A 264 -21.74 15.84 -14.51
N ALA A 265 -21.12 16.07 -15.67
CA ALA A 265 -19.91 16.87 -15.76
C ALA A 265 -20.12 18.32 -15.31
N LEU A 266 -21.25 18.94 -15.66
CA LEU A 266 -21.57 20.29 -15.17
C LEU A 266 -21.73 20.32 -13.64
N ARG A 267 -22.37 19.31 -13.05
CA ARG A 267 -22.44 19.17 -11.58
C ARG A 267 -21.07 18.92 -10.95
N MET A 268 -20.18 18.17 -11.61
CA MET A 268 -18.80 18.01 -11.16
C MET A 268 -18.10 19.37 -11.06
N ARG A 269 -18.33 20.24 -12.05
CA ARG A 269 -17.82 21.62 -12.06
C ARG A 269 -18.40 22.45 -10.90
N ASP A 270 -19.72 22.40 -10.69
CA ASP A 270 -20.39 23.13 -9.60
C ASP A 270 -19.97 22.61 -8.22
N GLY A 271 -19.78 21.30 -8.10
CA GLY A 271 -19.37 20.60 -6.88
C GLY A 271 -18.00 21.03 -6.35
N VAL A 272 -17.09 21.50 -7.19
CA VAL A 272 -15.83 22.11 -6.73
C VAL A 272 -16.10 23.34 -5.88
N THR A 273 -17.02 24.21 -6.29
CA THR A 273 -17.37 25.40 -5.51
C THR A 273 -18.08 25.00 -4.22
N THR A 274 -19.03 24.07 -4.29
CA THR A 274 -19.78 23.61 -3.11
C THR A 274 -18.89 22.94 -2.07
N THR A 275 -17.94 22.10 -2.49
CA THR A 275 -17.00 21.43 -1.57
C THR A 275 -16.07 22.43 -0.89
N LEU A 276 -15.56 23.43 -1.62
CA LEU A 276 -14.78 24.52 -1.03
C LEU A 276 -15.59 25.32 0.01
N ASP A 277 -16.85 25.63 -0.28
CA ASP A 277 -17.75 26.29 0.68
C ASP A 277 -17.92 25.47 1.97
N LEU A 278 -17.98 24.14 1.86
CA LEU A 278 -18.08 23.24 3.02
C LEU A 278 -16.78 23.18 3.84
N PHE A 279 -15.61 23.31 3.21
CA PHE A 279 -14.32 23.20 3.89
C PHE A 279 -13.86 24.50 4.56
N ARG A 280 -14.16 25.67 3.98
CA ARG A 280 -13.71 26.98 4.49
C ARG A 280 -14.01 27.21 5.98
N PRO A 281 -15.22 26.92 6.52
CA PRO A 281 -15.52 27.14 7.94
C PRO A 281 -14.63 26.35 8.89
N TYR A 282 -14.09 25.22 8.42
CA TYR A 282 -13.26 24.32 9.22
C TYR A 282 -11.77 24.46 8.90
N GLY A 283 -11.38 25.22 7.87
CA GLY A 283 -10.01 25.29 7.38
C GLY A 283 -9.47 23.94 6.88
N ILE A 284 -10.35 23.10 6.32
CA ILE A 284 -9.97 21.76 5.83
C ILE A 284 -9.35 21.86 4.43
N ARG A 285 -8.27 21.11 4.21
CA ARG A 285 -7.68 20.88 2.89
C ARG A 285 -7.93 19.43 2.50
N ALA A 286 -8.52 19.26 1.34
CA ALA A 286 -8.85 17.98 0.70
C ALA A 286 -7.88 17.68 -0.44
N THR A 287 -7.97 16.47 -1.01
CA THR A 287 -7.29 16.11 -2.26
C THR A 287 -8.32 15.90 -3.38
N TYR A 288 -8.12 16.58 -4.50
CA TYR A 288 -8.88 16.39 -5.74
C TYR A 288 -8.05 15.52 -6.69
N TYR A 289 -8.52 14.30 -6.94
CA TYR A 289 -7.95 13.39 -7.92
C TYR A 289 -8.47 13.78 -9.31
N ALA A 290 -7.64 14.52 -10.03
CA ALA A 290 -7.99 15.12 -11.32
C ALA A 290 -7.60 14.21 -12.49
N THR A 291 -8.45 14.16 -13.51
CA THR A 291 -8.07 13.60 -14.81
C THR A 291 -7.33 14.62 -15.67
N GLY A 292 -6.77 14.19 -16.80
CA GLY A 292 -6.00 15.06 -17.70
C GLY A 292 -6.81 16.24 -18.24
N TYR A 293 -8.07 15.98 -18.62
CA TYR A 293 -8.96 17.00 -19.18
C TYR A 293 -9.36 18.09 -18.17
N ASN A 294 -9.20 17.85 -16.86
CA ASN A 294 -9.44 18.88 -15.85
C ASN A 294 -8.47 20.05 -15.96
N PHE A 295 -7.29 19.86 -16.56
CA PHE A 295 -6.27 20.90 -16.70
C PHE A 295 -6.40 21.71 -17.99
N LEU A 296 -7.31 21.35 -18.89
CA LEU A 296 -7.45 22.01 -20.19
C LEU A 296 -8.45 23.16 -20.09
N ASP A 297 -8.14 24.30 -20.73
CA ASP A 297 -9.12 25.39 -20.96
C ASP A 297 -9.90 25.20 -22.27
N GLY A 298 -9.52 24.21 -23.06
CA GLY A 298 -10.02 23.95 -24.40
C GLY A 298 -9.05 23.10 -25.23
N ASN A 299 -9.50 22.67 -26.40
CA ASN A 299 -8.68 21.97 -27.39
C ASN A 299 -8.97 22.45 -28.82
N ALA A 300 -9.11 23.78 -29.00
CA ALA A 300 -9.41 24.39 -30.30
C ALA A 300 -8.37 24.07 -31.40
N GLU A 301 -7.13 23.85 -31.01
CA GLU A 301 -6.02 23.48 -31.91
C GLU A 301 -6.04 21.99 -32.29
N ARG A 302 -6.97 21.20 -31.73
CA ARG A 302 -7.10 19.76 -31.98
C ARG A 302 -5.83 18.98 -31.67
N ARG A 303 -5.18 19.32 -30.55
CA ARG A 303 -4.05 18.55 -30.00
C ARG A 303 -4.51 17.10 -29.82
N GLN A 304 -3.67 16.17 -30.28
CA GLN A 304 -3.88 14.74 -30.05
C GLN A 304 -3.18 14.32 -28.76
N PHE A 305 -3.97 13.92 -27.76
CA PHE A 305 -3.44 13.38 -26.51
C PHE A 305 -3.23 11.88 -26.63
N LEU A 306 -2.07 11.37 -26.18
CA LEU A 306 -1.69 9.95 -26.21
C LEU A 306 -1.79 9.28 -27.60
N GLY A 307 -1.76 10.06 -28.69
CA GLY A 307 -2.02 9.55 -30.05
C GLY A 307 -3.47 9.10 -30.29
N ASN A 308 -4.39 9.45 -29.39
CA ASN A 308 -5.82 9.10 -29.43
C ASN A 308 -6.07 7.59 -29.60
N PRO A 309 -5.67 6.78 -28.60
CA PRO A 309 -5.67 5.33 -28.73
C PRO A 309 -7.08 4.75 -28.84
N THR A 310 -7.18 3.54 -29.37
CA THR A 310 -8.36 2.68 -29.21
C THR A 310 -8.03 1.58 -28.20
N TYR A 311 -8.94 1.34 -27.25
CA TYR A 311 -8.74 0.30 -26.25
C TYR A 311 -9.59 -0.92 -26.60
N ALA A 312 -9.00 -1.91 -27.27
CA ALA A 312 -9.70 -3.12 -27.70
C ALA A 312 -10.46 -3.87 -26.57
N LEU A 313 -10.02 -3.68 -25.32
CA LEU A 313 -10.64 -4.28 -24.13
C LEU A 313 -11.87 -3.53 -23.62
N ALA A 314 -12.15 -2.32 -24.09
CA ALA A 314 -13.28 -1.50 -23.63
C ALA A 314 -14.62 -1.99 -24.23
N THR A 315 -15.07 -3.15 -23.76
CA THR A 315 -16.25 -3.88 -24.27
C THR A 315 -17.19 -4.26 -23.12
N PRO A 316 -18.47 -4.59 -23.42
CA PRO A 316 -19.39 -5.14 -22.43
C PRO A 316 -18.90 -6.38 -21.70
N LYS A 317 -18.12 -7.24 -22.37
CA LYS A 317 -17.51 -8.42 -21.74
C LYS A 317 -16.56 -8.04 -20.59
N ASN A 318 -15.93 -6.88 -20.66
CA ASN A 318 -14.97 -6.40 -19.67
C ASN A 318 -15.56 -5.31 -18.73
N GLY A 319 -16.88 -5.14 -18.77
CA GLY A 319 -17.62 -4.30 -17.82
C GLY A 319 -18.05 -2.93 -18.32
N TRP A 320 -17.80 -2.57 -19.58
CA TRP A 320 -18.31 -1.31 -20.13
C TRP A 320 -19.77 -1.46 -20.58
N PRO A 321 -20.70 -0.59 -20.16
CA PRO A 321 -22.08 -0.63 -20.64
C PRO A 321 -22.22 -0.50 -22.17
N ALA A 322 -21.31 0.24 -22.80
CA ALA A 322 -21.25 0.45 -24.25
C ALA A 322 -19.92 -0.06 -24.83
N ASP A 323 -19.92 -0.43 -26.11
CA ASP A 323 -18.69 -0.84 -26.81
C ASP A 323 -17.89 0.39 -27.27
N TRP A 324 -16.70 0.53 -26.70
CA TRP A 324 -15.71 1.57 -27.00
C TRP A 324 -14.48 1.02 -27.72
N SER A 325 -14.43 -0.29 -27.98
CA SER A 325 -13.21 -0.97 -28.45
C SER A 325 -12.69 -0.50 -29.80
N GLN A 326 -13.57 0.07 -30.63
CA GLN A 326 -13.26 0.57 -31.97
C GLN A 326 -13.30 2.11 -32.08
N LYS A 327 -13.57 2.81 -30.96
CA LYS A 327 -13.68 4.26 -30.94
C LYS A 327 -12.39 4.87 -30.39
N PRO A 328 -11.80 5.85 -31.07
CA PRO A 328 -10.69 6.61 -30.49
C PRO A 328 -11.12 7.24 -29.17
N TRP A 329 -10.31 7.06 -28.12
CA TRP A 329 -10.68 7.39 -26.75
C TRP A 329 -11.01 8.88 -26.55
N PHE A 330 -10.30 9.76 -27.23
CA PHE A 330 -10.55 11.21 -27.23
C PHE A 330 -11.36 11.67 -28.46
N GLY A 331 -12.01 10.74 -29.18
CA GLY A 331 -12.77 11.03 -30.39
C GLY A 331 -14.04 11.86 -30.17
N SER A 332 -14.53 11.96 -28.92
CA SER A 332 -15.71 12.76 -28.56
C SER A 332 -15.35 14.18 -28.09
N ASP A 333 -14.10 14.61 -28.27
CA ASP A 333 -13.64 15.96 -27.92
C ASP A 333 -14.31 16.98 -28.87
N PRO A 334 -15.02 18.00 -28.35
CA PRO A 334 -15.69 18.99 -29.19
C PRO A 334 -14.71 19.97 -29.86
N PHE A 335 -13.44 19.96 -29.46
CA PHE A 335 -12.41 20.92 -29.87
C PHE A 335 -12.82 22.37 -29.61
N GLY A 336 -13.48 22.59 -28.47
CA GLY A 336 -13.97 23.88 -28.04
C GLY A 336 -13.10 24.51 -26.96
N THR A 337 -13.72 25.34 -26.12
CA THR A 337 -13.12 25.92 -24.91
C THR A 337 -14.03 25.72 -23.71
N VAL A 338 -13.56 26.04 -22.51
CA VAL A 338 -14.39 26.06 -21.29
C VAL A 338 -15.64 26.95 -21.44
N GLN A 339 -15.60 28.00 -22.27
CA GLN A 339 -16.77 28.85 -22.50
C GLN A 339 -17.80 28.20 -23.42
N SER A 340 -17.38 27.48 -24.47
CA SER A 340 -18.30 26.81 -25.40
C SER A 340 -18.76 25.43 -24.90
N ASP A 341 -17.85 24.70 -24.26
CA ASP A 341 -17.99 23.30 -23.86
C ASP A 341 -17.54 23.07 -22.41
N PRO A 342 -18.16 23.76 -21.43
CA PRO A 342 -17.74 23.73 -20.02
C PRO A 342 -17.79 22.35 -19.37
N ALA A 343 -18.47 21.37 -19.98
CA ALA A 343 -18.53 19.99 -19.48
C ALA A 343 -17.25 19.19 -19.78
N TRP A 344 -16.43 19.62 -20.76
CA TRP A 344 -15.21 18.90 -21.16
C TRP A 344 -13.93 19.45 -20.54
N TYR A 345 -13.92 20.75 -20.20
CA TYR A 345 -12.69 21.47 -19.86
C TYR A 345 -12.90 22.23 -18.56
N PHE A 346 -12.09 21.95 -17.54
CA PHE A 346 -12.21 22.58 -16.21
C PHE A 346 -10.95 23.37 -15.81
N GLY A 347 -10.08 23.70 -16.77
CA GLY A 347 -8.80 24.37 -16.49
C GLY A 347 -8.95 25.74 -15.78
N ASP A 348 -10.13 26.34 -15.87
CA ASP A 348 -10.51 27.57 -15.15
C ASP A 348 -10.67 27.39 -13.64
N LEU A 349 -10.91 26.16 -13.17
CA LEU A 349 -11.10 25.85 -11.75
C LEU A 349 -9.79 25.58 -10.99
N ILE A 350 -8.70 25.27 -11.70
CA ILE A 350 -7.40 24.97 -11.07
C ILE A 350 -6.87 26.13 -10.21
N PRO A 351 -6.88 27.40 -10.67
CA PRO A 351 -6.40 28.52 -9.86
C PRO A 351 -7.17 28.67 -8.53
N GLN A 352 -8.46 28.36 -8.52
CA GLN A 352 -9.28 28.42 -7.31
C GLN A 352 -8.85 27.36 -6.28
N LEU A 353 -8.64 26.12 -6.73
CA LEU A 353 -8.14 25.04 -5.87
C LEU A 353 -6.75 25.36 -5.29
N LEU A 354 -5.85 25.89 -6.12
CA LEU A 354 -4.50 26.29 -5.70
C LEU A 354 -4.52 27.45 -4.69
N ALA A 355 -5.36 28.46 -4.91
CA ALA A 355 -5.51 29.60 -3.99
C ALA A 355 -6.00 29.17 -2.61
N GLU A 356 -6.88 28.17 -2.56
CA GLU A 356 -7.41 27.55 -1.33
C GLU A 356 -6.48 26.48 -0.75
N ARG A 357 -5.29 26.28 -1.36
CA ARG A 357 -4.27 25.30 -0.95
C ARG A 357 -4.78 23.86 -0.92
N GLN A 358 -5.78 23.55 -1.75
CA GLN A 358 -6.22 22.18 -1.95
C GLN A 358 -5.12 21.37 -2.64
N ASP A 359 -5.08 20.07 -2.34
CA ASP A 359 -4.15 19.16 -2.97
C ASP A 359 -4.75 18.63 -4.28
N ILE A 360 -3.97 18.56 -5.35
CA ILE A 360 -4.41 18.04 -6.65
C ILE A 360 -3.49 16.87 -7.00
N GLN A 361 -4.07 15.69 -7.21
CA GLN A 361 -3.35 14.44 -7.43
C GLN A 361 -3.92 13.71 -8.64
N SER A 362 -3.28 12.62 -9.08
CA SER A 362 -3.65 12.00 -10.35
C SER A 362 -4.84 11.07 -10.22
N HIS A 363 -5.76 11.18 -11.18
CA HIS A 363 -6.75 10.17 -11.50
C HIS A 363 -6.54 9.62 -12.91
N THR A 364 -5.27 9.54 -13.34
CA THR A 364 -4.80 9.28 -14.73
C THR A 364 -5.19 10.38 -15.72
N PHE A 365 -4.52 10.48 -16.86
CA PHE A 365 -4.93 11.39 -17.93
C PHE A 365 -6.23 10.90 -18.58
N ALA A 366 -6.24 9.64 -19.00
CA ALA A 366 -7.28 9.04 -19.83
C ALA A 366 -8.47 8.50 -19.04
N HIS A 367 -8.37 8.40 -17.71
CA HIS A 367 -9.35 7.67 -16.88
C HIS A 367 -9.50 6.22 -17.37
N PHE A 368 -8.40 5.51 -17.55
CA PHE A 368 -8.45 4.12 -18.02
C PHE A 368 -8.67 3.13 -16.87
N ALA A 369 -9.07 1.91 -17.21
CA ALA A 369 -9.09 0.80 -16.27
C ALA A 369 -7.70 0.14 -16.19
N ALA A 370 -6.99 0.35 -15.07
CA ALA A 370 -5.63 -0.12 -14.82
C ALA A 370 -5.44 -1.63 -15.06
N THR A 371 -6.47 -2.43 -14.75
CA THR A 371 -6.53 -3.88 -15.04
C THR A 371 -6.07 -4.25 -16.44
N HIS A 372 -6.35 -3.39 -17.41
CA HIS A 372 -6.21 -3.69 -18.83
C HIS A 372 -5.03 -2.98 -19.49
N MET A 373 -4.30 -2.14 -18.74
CA MET A 373 -3.21 -1.34 -19.28
C MET A 373 -1.87 -2.07 -19.23
N THR A 374 -0.98 -1.65 -20.14
CA THR A 374 0.42 -2.06 -20.18
C THR A 374 1.33 -1.05 -19.47
N PRO A 375 2.59 -1.41 -19.18
CA PRO A 375 3.56 -0.46 -18.65
C PRO A 375 3.78 0.77 -19.53
N ASP A 376 3.66 0.64 -20.86
CA ASP A 376 3.82 1.76 -21.79
C ASP A 376 2.62 2.70 -21.76
N ASP A 377 1.40 2.15 -21.63
CA ASP A 377 0.19 2.96 -21.42
C ASP A 377 0.33 3.80 -20.14
N TRP A 378 0.80 3.18 -19.05
CA TRP A 378 1.06 3.89 -17.80
C TRP A 378 2.07 5.03 -17.97
N ARG A 379 3.22 4.78 -18.61
CA ARG A 379 4.23 5.83 -18.82
C ARG A 379 3.70 6.98 -19.66
N ALA A 380 3.00 6.68 -20.75
CA ALA A 380 2.45 7.69 -21.64
C ALA A 380 1.39 8.53 -20.93
N ASP A 381 0.47 7.88 -20.22
CA ASP A 381 -0.60 8.53 -19.48
C ASP A 381 -0.09 9.42 -18.35
N THR A 382 0.77 8.90 -17.48
CA THR A 382 1.29 9.68 -16.34
C THR A 382 2.16 10.84 -16.80
N SER A 383 2.95 10.66 -17.87
CA SER A 383 3.73 11.74 -18.48
C SER A 383 2.82 12.82 -19.05
N THR A 384 1.76 12.44 -19.77
CA THR A 384 0.82 13.40 -20.37
C THR A 384 0.04 14.14 -19.28
N TRP A 385 -0.39 13.44 -18.23
CA TRP A 385 -1.00 14.05 -17.04
C TRP A 385 -0.07 15.08 -16.42
N SER A 386 1.20 14.73 -16.20
CA SER A 386 2.18 15.63 -15.59
C SER A 386 2.47 16.86 -16.45
N GLU A 387 2.48 16.72 -17.78
CA GLU A 387 2.67 17.83 -18.71
C GLU A 387 1.54 18.86 -18.54
N VAL A 388 0.29 18.43 -18.69
CA VAL A 388 -0.87 19.35 -18.64
C VAL A 388 -1.10 19.92 -17.25
N ALA A 389 -0.79 19.16 -16.19
CA ALA A 389 -0.84 19.65 -14.81
C ALA A 389 0.22 20.74 -14.56
N SER A 390 1.44 20.54 -15.05
CA SER A 390 2.54 21.49 -14.94
C SER A 390 2.24 22.82 -15.64
N ASP A 391 1.57 22.78 -16.80
CA ASP A 391 1.11 23.99 -17.50
C ASP A 391 0.16 24.86 -16.66
N LYS A 392 -0.49 24.25 -15.67
CA LYS A 392 -1.38 24.91 -14.70
C LYS A 392 -0.73 25.22 -13.35
N GLY A 393 0.58 25.02 -13.22
CA GLY A 393 1.32 25.26 -11.98
C GLY A 393 1.03 24.23 -10.88
N VAL A 394 0.48 23.07 -11.24
CA VAL A 394 0.24 21.96 -10.32
C VAL A 394 1.52 21.13 -10.21
N ALA A 395 1.92 20.79 -8.98
CA ALA A 395 3.09 19.97 -8.73
C ALA A 395 2.91 18.54 -9.29
N PRO A 396 3.99 17.82 -9.61
CA PRO A 396 3.89 16.42 -10.02
C PRO A 396 3.11 15.59 -9.00
N ALA A 397 2.22 14.72 -9.49
CA ALA A 397 1.45 13.85 -8.62
C ALA A 397 2.36 12.88 -7.88
N ARG A 398 2.07 12.67 -6.61
CA ARG A 398 2.67 11.65 -5.75
C ARG A 398 1.65 10.63 -5.26
N SER A 399 0.36 10.91 -5.46
CA SER A 399 -0.75 10.00 -5.16
C SER A 399 -1.60 9.72 -6.41
N LEU A 400 -2.13 8.50 -6.49
CA LEU A 400 -3.04 8.06 -7.54
C LEU A 400 -4.31 7.45 -6.92
N ALA A 401 -5.48 7.92 -7.33
CA ALA A 401 -6.72 7.18 -7.17
C ALA A 401 -6.94 6.34 -8.44
N PHE A 402 -7.11 5.03 -8.31
CA PHE A 402 -7.39 4.17 -9.47
C PHE A 402 -8.82 4.40 -9.99
N PRO A 403 -9.01 4.79 -11.27
CA PRO A 403 -10.33 4.83 -11.88
C PRO A 403 -11.09 3.50 -11.72
N TRP A 404 -12.36 3.56 -11.34
CA TRP A 404 -13.26 2.40 -11.14
C TRP A 404 -12.73 1.31 -10.19
N SER A 405 -11.84 1.68 -9.27
CA SER A 405 -11.12 0.75 -8.41
C SER A 405 -10.45 -0.42 -9.15
N SER A 406 -9.88 -0.12 -10.31
CA SER A 406 -9.40 -1.09 -11.28
C SER A 406 -7.96 -1.58 -11.04
N SER A 407 -7.46 -1.53 -9.80
CA SER A 407 -6.09 -1.95 -9.50
C SER A 407 -5.87 -3.47 -9.63
N ASN A 408 -6.94 -4.27 -9.75
CA ASN A 408 -6.82 -5.71 -10.00
C ASN A 408 -6.15 -5.95 -11.35
N GLY A 409 -5.22 -6.90 -11.43
CA GLY A 409 -4.50 -7.21 -12.66
C GLY A 409 -3.31 -6.30 -12.92
N MET A 410 -2.94 -5.43 -11.98
CA MET A 410 -1.66 -4.72 -12.02
C MET A 410 -0.51 -5.72 -11.97
N SER A 411 0.38 -5.63 -12.95
CA SER A 411 1.61 -6.42 -12.97
C SER A 411 2.68 -5.81 -12.07
N ASP A 412 3.72 -6.60 -11.78
CA ASP A 412 4.90 -6.09 -11.06
C ASP A 412 5.55 -4.91 -11.80
N THR A 413 5.56 -4.97 -13.14
CA THR A 413 6.13 -3.90 -13.97
C THR A 413 5.27 -2.64 -13.95
N ASP A 414 3.94 -2.77 -13.95
CA ASP A 414 3.02 -1.62 -13.84
C ASP A 414 3.26 -0.85 -12.53
N TRP A 415 3.39 -1.56 -11.40
CA TRP A 415 3.71 -0.94 -10.11
C TRP A 415 5.09 -0.28 -10.08
N ASN A 416 6.09 -0.88 -10.73
CA ASN A 416 7.42 -0.26 -10.84
C ASN A 416 7.37 1.02 -11.66
N VAL A 417 6.60 1.06 -12.76
CA VAL A 417 6.38 2.29 -13.54
C VAL A 417 5.77 3.38 -12.66
N LEU A 418 4.76 3.07 -11.85
CA LEU A 418 4.19 4.07 -10.92
C LEU A 418 5.25 4.62 -9.94
N ALA A 419 6.08 3.74 -9.37
CA ALA A 419 7.13 4.16 -8.45
C ALA A 419 8.18 5.07 -9.13
N GLU A 420 8.61 4.71 -10.36
CA GLU A 420 9.53 5.46 -11.21
C GLU A 420 8.99 6.84 -11.57
N GLN A 421 7.68 6.93 -11.84
CA GLN A 421 6.97 8.18 -12.17
C GLN A 421 6.73 9.07 -10.94
N GLY A 422 7.15 8.64 -9.74
CA GLY A 422 7.10 9.46 -8.54
C GLY A 422 5.93 9.18 -7.61
N PHE A 423 5.03 8.23 -7.94
CA PHE A 423 3.94 7.86 -7.04
C PHE A 423 4.49 7.20 -5.77
N ARG A 424 3.93 7.59 -4.63
CA ARG A 424 4.26 7.13 -3.28
C ARG A 424 3.05 6.61 -2.54
N SER A 425 1.85 6.92 -3.01
CA SER A 425 0.63 6.39 -2.44
C SER A 425 -0.45 6.14 -3.49
N VAL A 426 -1.36 5.22 -3.15
CA VAL A 426 -2.50 4.86 -3.98
C VAL A 426 -3.76 4.64 -3.13
N THR A 427 -4.92 4.96 -3.71
CA THR A 427 -6.25 4.73 -3.14
C THR A 427 -7.22 4.23 -4.21
N ARG A 428 -8.48 3.95 -3.85
CA ARG A 428 -9.45 3.24 -4.70
C ARG A 428 -8.90 1.90 -5.16
N LEU A 429 -8.20 1.18 -4.30
CA LEU A 429 -7.75 -0.16 -4.67
C LEU A 429 -8.96 -1.08 -4.86
N HIS A 430 -8.78 -2.09 -5.70
CA HIS A 430 -9.80 -3.10 -5.92
C HIS A 430 -10.22 -3.73 -4.60
N TRP A 431 -11.52 -3.78 -4.32
CA TRP A 431 -12.03 -4.18 -3.00
C TRP A 431 -12.94 -5.41 -3.05
N SER A 432 -13.51 -5.74 -4.21
CA SER A 432 -14.54 -6.79 -4.31
C SER A 432 -13.98 -8.18 -4.56
N GLN A 433 -12.88 -8.34 -5.30
CA GLN A 433 -12.13 -9.60 -5.38
C GLN A 433 -11.14 -9.70 -4.22
N ARG A 434 -11.41 -10.61 -3.27
CA ARG A 434 -10.60 -10.79 -2.06
C ARG A 434 -9.10 -10.99 -2.35
N ARG A 435 -8.77 -11.69 -3.44
CA ARG A 435 -7.38 -11.93 -3.87
C ARG A 435 -6.59 -10.67 -4.25
N SER A 436 -7.28 -9.56 -4.56
CA SER A 436 -6.67 -8.26 -4.86
C SER A 436 -7.05 -7.18 -3.82
N ALA A 437 -7.93 -7.51 -2.87
CA ALA A 437 -8.43 -6.58 -1.86
C ALA A 437 -7.46 -6.43 -0.70
N LEU A 438 -6.52 -5.49 -0.82
CA LEU A 438 -5.62 -5.14 0.27
C LEU A 438 -6.38 -4.62 1.49
N PHE A 439 -7.55 -4.02 1.34
CA PHE A 439 -8.34 -3.49 2.47
C PHE A 439 -9.73 -4.13 2.49
N PRO A 440 -9.87 -5.35 3.05
CA PRO A 440 -11.19 -5.95 3.22
C PRO A 440 -12.08 -5.04 4.07
N LYS A 441 -13.35 -4.95 3.67
CA LYS A 441 -14.38 -4.11 4.30
C LYS A 441 -15.41 -4.99 5.00
N ASP A 442 -16.02 -4.49 6.06
CA ASP A 442 -17.16 -5.13 6.71
C ASP A 442 -18.45 -4.95 5.88
N ALA A 443 -19.58 -5.44 6.40
CA ALA A 443 -20.87 -5.39 5.71
C ALA A 443 -21.39 -3.94 5.50
N GLN A 444 -20.87 -2.98 6.26
CA GLN A 444 -21.19 -1.55 6.15
C GLN A 444 -20.21 -0.81 5.22
N GLY A 445 -19.24 -1.51 4.63
CA GLY A 445 -18.22 -0.93 3.77
C GLY A 445 -17.08 -0.26 4.53
N ILE A 446 -16.99 -0.42 5.85
CA ILE A 446 -15.89 0.15 6.64
C ILE A 446 -14.68 -0.79 6.56
N PRO A 447 -13.49 -0.30 6.22
CA PRO A 447 -12.26 -1.10 6.27
C PRO A 447 -12.03 -1.76 7.63
N LEU A 448 -11.63 -3.03 7.64
CA LEU A 448 -11.31 -3.76 8.87
C LEU A 448 -10.00 -3.28 9.50
N GLU A 449 -9.03 -2.91 8.67
CA GLU A 449 -7.72 -2.41 9.06
C GLU A 449 -7.54 -0.99 8.49
N PRO A 450 -7.90 0.06 9.25
CA PRO A 450 -7.82 1.44 8.78
C PRO A 450 -6.38 1.96 8.89
N ARG A 451 -5.42 1.37 8.18
CA ARG A 451 -4.03 1.85 8.13
C ARG A 451 -3.46 1.67 6.74
N CYS A 452 -2.73 2.67 6.23
CA CYS A 452 -1.99 2.49 4.99
C CYS A 452 -0.96 1.37 5.16
N ARG A 453 -0.73 0.58 4.12
CA ARG A 453 0.28 -0.48 4.11
C ARG A 453 1.09 -0.41 2.81
N PRO A 454 2.37 -0.82 2.84
CA PRO A 454 3.15 -0.97 1.62
C PRO A 454 2.47 -1.94 0.64
N ILE A 455 2.48 -1.61 -0.65
CA ILE A 455 2.09 -2.55 -1.69
C ILE A 455 3.10 -3.71 -1.70
N PRO A 456 2.65 -4.98 -1.64
CA PRO A 456 3.56 -6.13 -1.68
C PRO A 456 4.51 -6.06 -2.87
N GLY A 457 5.82 -6.20 -2.63
CA GLY A 457 6.87 -6.04 -3.66
C GLY A 457 7.25 -4.61 -4.03
N HIS A 458 6.47 -3.60 -3.63
CA HIS A 458 6.61 -2.21 -4.06
C HIS A 458 6.56 -1.27 -2.84
N GLN A 459 7.50 -1.46 -1.91
CA GLN A 459 7.46 -0.84 -0.59
C GLN A 459 7.55 0.70 -0.60
N SER A 460 7.98 1.30 -1.71
CA SER A 460 7.96 2.75 -1.91
C SER A 460 6.56 3.33 -2.12
N ILE A 461 5.55 2.48 -2.36
CA ILE A 461 4.16 2.87 -2.55
C ILE A 461 3.32 2.35 -1.37
N LEU A 462 2.59 3.26 -0.71
CA LEU A 462 1.58 2.93 0.28
C LEU A 462 0.20 2.83 -0.36
N GLY A 463 -0.46 1.68 -0.25
CA GLY A 463 -1.91 1.62 -0.41
C GLY A 463 -2.59 2.15 0.85
N CYS A 464 -3.68 2.88 0.73
CA CYS A 464 -4.45 3.35 1.88
C CYS A 464 -5.93 2.94 1.81
N PRO A 465 -6.57 2.68 2.95
CA PRO A 465 -7.98 2.33 3.03
C PRO A 465 -8.88 3.53 2.76
N ASP A 466 -10.01 3.27 2.10
CA ASP A 466 -11.01 4.28 1.77
C ASP A 466 -12.43 3.87 2.17
N PHE A 467 -13.29 4.87 2.30
CA PHE A 467 -14.73 4.75 2.53
C PHE A 467 -15.49 5.75 1.64
N TYR A 468 -16.44 5.24 0.87
CA TYR A 468 -17.25 6.06 -0.04
C TYR A 468 -18.37 6.74 0.75
N LEU A 469 -18.24 8.05 0.93
CA LEU A 469 -19.18 8.94 1.61
C LEU A 469 -20.37 9.25 0.68
N ARG A 470 -21.36 8.36 0.67
CA ARG A 470 -22.60 8.47 -0.11
C ARG A 470 -23.73 9.15 0.69
N ASP A 471 -24.82 9.47 0.01
CA ASP A 471 -25.98 10.10 0.64
C ASP A 471 -26.53 9.24 1.79
N GLY A 472 -26.79 9.88 2.93
CA GLY A 472 -27.28 9.21 4.14
C GLY A 472 -26.24 8.38 4.90
N SER A 473 -24.97 8.36 4.48
CA SER A 473 -23.92 7.53 5.13
C SER A 473 -23.15 8.24 6.25
N ALA A 474 -23.58 9.43 6.70
CA ALA A 474 -22.86 10.22 7.70
C ALA A 474 -22.52 9.44 8.97
N VAL A 475 -23.49 8.68 9.51
CA VAL A 475 -23.30 7.84 10.71
C VAL A 475 -22.25 6.75 10.48
N THR A 476 -22.24 6.12 9.30
CA THR A 476 -21.25 5.08 8.98
C THR A 476 -19.87 5.69 8.74
N ALA A 477 -19.81 6.91 8.18
CA ALA A 477 -18.56 7.64 7.99
C ALA A 477 -17.94 8.06 9.34
N THR A 478 -18.74 8.50 10.31
CA THR A 478 -18.23 8.80 11.67
C THR A 478 -17.75 7.54 12.39
N GLN A 479 -18.43 6.40 12.20
CA GLN A 479 -17.93 5.10 12.69
C GLN A 479 -16.60 4.70 12.05
N ALA A 480 -16.39 5.00 10.76
CA ALA A 480 -15.11 4.76 10.09
C ALA A 480 -13.99 5.63 10.68
N ILE A 481 -14.28 6.90 11.00
CA ILE A 481 -13.35 7.80 11.71
C ILE A 481 -13.03 7.24 13.10
N ASP A 482 -14.03 6.82 13.86
CA ASP A 482 -13.83 6.26 15.21
C ASP A 482 -12.98 4.99 15.17
N ARG A 483 -13.22 4.10 14.20
CA ARG A 483 -12.39 2.91 14.02
C ARG A 483 -10.94 3.27 13.70
N ALA A 484 -10.70 4.31 12.90
CA ALA A 484 -9.35 4.81 12.67
C ALA A 484 -8.72 5.37 13.95
N ILE A 485 -9.46 6.13 14.77
CA ILE A 485 -9.02 6.64 16.07
C ILE A 485 -8.63 5.49 17.02
N ASP A 486 -9.48 4.48 17.14
CA ASP A 486 -9.25 3.32 18.03
C ASP A 486 -8.04 2.50 17.59
N ALA A 487 -7.84 2.35 16.27
CA ALA A 487 -6.73 1.60 15.70
C ALA A 487 -5.40 2.37 15.65
N GLY A 488 -5.41 3.68 15.94
CA GLY A 488 -4.24 4.54 15.75
C GLY A 488 -3.92 4.78 14.27
N GLY A 489 -4.91 4.68 13.39
CA GLY A 489 -4.76 4.53 11.94
C GLY A 489 -5.17 5.75 11.12
N MET A 490 -5.58 5.53 9.87
CA MET A 490 -6.14 6.56 8.99
C MET A 490 -7.30 6.04 8.14
N ILE A 491 -8.15 6.95 7.70
CA ILE A 491 -9.21 6.66 6.71
C ILE A 491 -9.34 7.78 5.68
N ASP A 492 -9.51 7.40 4.42
CA ASP A 492 -9.85 8.30 3.32
C ASP A 492 -11.37 8.31 3.07
N LEU A 493 -12.04 9.44 3.30
CA LEU A 493 -13.46 9.61 3.01
C LEU A 493 -13.63 10.29 1.65
N TRP A 494 -14.35 9.64 0.74
CA TRP A 494 -14.39 10.10 -0.65
C TRP A 494 -15.77 10.15 -1.30
N ALA A 495 -15.91 10.97 -2.35
CA ALA A 495 -17.04 10.95 -3.29
C ALA A 495 -16.63 11.56 -4.63
N HIS A 496 -17.53 11.62 -5.61
CA HIS A 496 -17.35 12.50 -6.77
C HIS A 496 -17.88 13.89 -6.43
N THR A 497 -17.24 14.95 -6.92
CA THR A 497 -17.73 16.32 -6.64
C THR A 497 -19.15 16.55 -7.18
N GLU A 498 -19.56 15.86 -8.25
CA GLU A 498 -20.92 15.95 -8.80
C GLU A 498 -22.01 15.45 -7.84
N GLU A 499 -21.66 14.65 -6.84
CA GLU A 499 -22.61 14.16 -5.85
C GLU A 499 -22.86 15.25 -4.80
N VAL A 500 -21.84 16.04 -4.48
CA VAL A 500 -21.87 17.09 -3.44
C VAL A 500 -22.54 18.37 -3.95
N THR A 501 -23.57 18.22 -4.77
CA THR A 501 -24.45 19.31 -5.21
C THR A 501 -25.89 19.11 -4.74
N ALA A 502 -26.28 17.88 -4.38
CA ALA A 502 -27.62 17.59 -3.87
C ALA A 502 -27.76 18.01 -2.40
N PRO A 503 -28.90 18.58 -1.95
CA PRO A 503 -29.07 19.03 -0.57
C PRO A 503 -28.84 17.94 0.49
N SER A 504 -29.25 16.70 0.22
CA SER A 504 -29.08 15.56 1.13
C SER A 504 -27.61 15.14 1.26
N GLN A 505 -26.89 15.10 0.14
CA GLN A 505 -25.44 14.84 0.13
C GLN A 505 -24.67 15.97 0.81
N ILE A 506 -25.03 17.24 0.56
CA ILE A 506 -24.44 18.40 1.26
C ILE A 506 -24.66 18.30 2.78
N ALA A 507 -25.85 17.86 3.22
CA ALA A 507 -26.13 17.65 4.64
C ALA A 507 -25.27 16.51 5.24
N THR A 508 -25.15 15.39 4.52
CA THR A 508 -24.26 14.27 4.88
C THR A 508 -22.82 14.75 5.07
N TRP A 509 -22.27 15.48 4.10
CA TRP A 509 -20.91 16.02 4.19
C TRP A 509 -20.76 17.01 5.34
N ARG A 510 -21.73 17.90 5.57
CA ARG A 510 -21.69 18.86 6.68
C ARG A 510 -21.64 18.16 8.03
N GLU A 511 -22.42 17.09 8.22
CA GLU A 511 -22.42 16.31 9.45
C GLU A 511 -21.05 15.64 9.68
N THR A 512 -20.54 14.95 8.67
CA THR A 512 -19.23 14.26 8.75
C THR A 512 -18.07 15.24 8.97
N LEU A 513 -18.05 16.39 8.28
CA LEU A 513 -17.01 17.41 8.43
C LEU A 513 -17.06 18.07 9.82
N SER A 514 -18.26 18.36 10.32
CA SER A 514 -18.45 18.87 11.68
C SER A 514 -17.91 17.89 12.73
N TYR A 515 -18.19 16.60 12.56
CA TYR A 515 -17.69 15.55 13.44
C TYR A 515 -16.15 15.47 13.41
N ALA A 516 -15.56 15.40 12.21
CA ALA A 516 -14.11 15.35 12.05
C ALA A 516 -13.42 16.58 12.67
N ALA A 517 -13.98 17.78 12.46
CA ALA A 517 -13.48 19.01 13.05
C ALA A 517 -13.53 18.98 14.59
N GLN A 518 -14.62 18.49 15.19
CA GLN A 518 -14.71 18.31 16.64
C GLN A 518 -13.65 17.34 17.17
N LYS A 519 -13.41 16.22 16.49
CA LYS A 519 -12.35 15.26 16.84
C LYS A 519 -10.95 15.86 16.72
N ARG A 520 -10.71 16.69 15.70
CA ARG A 520 -9.47 17.45 15.55
C ARG A 520 -9.26 18.44 16.68
N ASP A 521 -10.29 19.22 17.00
CA ASP A 521 -10.22 20.27 18.02
C ASP A 521 -10.08 19.67 19.44
N ALA A 522 -10.54 18.42 19.64
CA ALA A 522 -10.26 17.61 20.83
C ALA A 522 -8.85 16.98 20.87
N GLY A 523 -8.03 17.18 19.83
CA GLY A 523 -6.68 16.62 19.73
C GLY A 523 -6.65 15.13 19.37
N GLU A 524 -7.75 14.54 18.92
CA GLU A 524 -7.82 13.12 18.57
C GLU A 524 -7.47 12.84 17.12
N LEU A 525 -7.74 13.78 16.22
CA LEU A 525 -7.71 13.56 14.77
C LEU A 525 -6.85 14.59 14.04
N TRP A 526 -5.96 14.13 13.17
CA TRP A 526 -5.27 14.97 12.21
C TRP A 526 -6.01 14.97 10.88
N ILE A 527 -6.46 16.14 10.42
CA ILE A 527 -7.12 16.30 9.11
C ILE A 527 -6.10 16.88 8.13
N ALA A 528 -5.80 16.16 7.05
CA ALA A 528 -4.84 16.60 6.04
C ALA A 528 -5.16 16.01 4.65
N PRO A 529 -4.62 16.59 3.57
CA PRO A 529 -4.65 15.97 2.26
C PRO A 529 -4.08 14.55 2.28
N PHE A 530 -4.65 13.67 1.45
CA PHE A 530 -4.29 12.26 1.42
C PHE A 530 -2.79 12.04 1.19
N SER A 531 -2.21 12.80 0.27
CA SER A 531 -0.80 12.68 -0.07
C SER A 531 0.13 13.10 1.07
N GLU A 532 -0.30 14.03 1.94
CA GLU A 532 0.45 14.42 3.14
C GLU A 532 0.37 13.36 4.24
N VAL A 533 -0.80 12.72 4.42
CA VAL A 533 -0.98 11.63 5.38
C VAL A 533 -0.07 10.45 5.02
N ALA A 534 -0.04 10.07 3.73
CA ALA A 534 0.80 8.98 3.27
C ALA A 534 2.31 9.31 3.37
N ASP A 535 2.72 10.51 2.96
CA ASP A 535 4.12 10.95 3.07
C ASP A 535 4.58 10.99 4.52
N TRP A 536 3.72 11.44 5.45
CA TRP A 536 4.01 11.42 6.88
C TRP A 536 4.28 9.99 7.37
N GLN A 537 3.41 9.03 7.03
CA GLN A 537 3.58 7.65 7.44
C GLN A 537 4.89 7.06 6.90
N GLN A 538 5.20 7.27 5.61
CA GLN A 538 6.43 6.79 5.00
C GLN A 538 7.68 7.45 5.60
N ALA A 539 7.62 8.76 5.89
CA ALA A 539 8.72 9.48 6.51
C ALA A 539 8.96 9.02 7.95
N LEU A 540 7.91 8.71 8.71
CA LEU A 540 7.99 8.21 10.08
C LEU A 540 8.72 6.86 10.16
N GLU A 541 8.55 5.98 9.16
CA GLU A 541 9.30 4.70 9.06
C GLU A 541 10.82 4.90 8.90
N SER A 542 11.24 6.09 8.46
CA SER A 542 12.66 6.48 8.36
C SER A 542 13.18 7.22 9.59
N VAL A 543 12.37 7.32 10.66
CA VAL A 543 12.80 7.91 11.93
C VAL A 543 13.30 6.82 12.86
N SER A 544 14.49 7.02 13.45
CA SER A 544 15.04 6.11 14.46
C SER A 544 15.41 6.84 15.75
N ILE A 545 15.34 6.10 16.86
CA ILE A 545 15.77 6.58 18.17
C ILE A 545 17.03 5.80 18.53
N GLN A 546 18.11 6.52 18.78
CA GLN A 546 19.45 5.97 18.98
C GLN A 546 20.04 6.44 20.31
N ASN A 547 21.06 5.72 20.79
CA ASN A 547 21.92 6.13 21.92
C ASN A 547 21.16 6.50 23.21
N SER A 548 20.13 5.72 23.57
CA SER A 548 19.37 5.93 24.80
C SER A 548 20.19 5.54 26.03
N GLU A 549 20.60 6.53 26.82
CA GLU A 549 21.48 6.36 27.98
C GLU A 549 21.00 7.17 29.18
N SER A 550 21.08 6.57 30.36
CA SER A 550 20.91 7.29 31.63
C SER A 550 22.23 7.95 32.03
N LYS A 551 22.20 9.26 32.30
CA LYS A 551 23.36 10.06 32.72
C LYS A 551 23.04 10.82 34.01
N THR A 552 24.07 11.23 34.75
CA THR A 552 23.90 12.15 35.89
C THR A 552 24.32 13.55 35.46
N GLN A 553 23.41 14.52 35.59
CA GLN A 553 23.66 15.93 35.29
C GLN A 553 23.19 16.78 36.48
N ASN A 554 24.09 17.57 37.07
CA ASN A 554 23.81 18.39 38.27
C ASN A 554 23.14 17.58 39.40
N GLU A 555 23.71 16.43 39.74
CA GLU A 555 23.22 15.51 40.78
C GLU A 555 21.82 14.90 40.53
N ARG A 556 21.23 15.12 39.34
CA ARG A 556 19.96 14.48 38.91
C ARG A 556 20.22 13.44 37.83
N GLN A 557 19.44 12.36 37.86
CA GLN A 557 19.42 11.42 36.73
C GLN A 557 18.63 12.03 35.57
N VAL A 558 19.20 11.92 34.37
CA VAL A 558 18.61 12.33 33.11
C VAL A 558 18.70 11.18 32.12
N ILE A 559 17.78 11.13 31.15
CA ILE A 559 17.89 10.22 30.02
C ILE A 559 18.18 11.05 28.78
N SER A 560 19.20 10.65 28.03
CA SER A 560 19.62 11.30 26.79
C SER A 560 19.49 10.29 25.64
N PHE A 561 18.94 10.73 24.51
CA PHE A 561 18.83 9.93 23.29
C PHE A 561 18.85 10.84 22.06
N THR A 562 19.09 10.24 20.89
CA THR A 562 19.10 10.95 19.60
C THR A 562 17.91 10.52 18.76
N VAL A 563 17.15 11.49 18.23
CA VAL A 563 16.10 11.25 17.23
C VAL A 563 16.68 11.57 15.86
N VAL A 564 16.78 10.57 14.98
CA VAL A 564 17.32 10.73 13.62
C VAL A 564 16.19 10.64 12.63
N ASN A 565 15.95 11.69 11.86
CA ASN A 565 15.01 11.71 10.73
C ASN A 565 15.81 11.58 9.42
N ASP A 566 15.89 10.37 8.87
CA ASP A 566 16.57 10.11 7.60
C ASP A 566 15.67 10.37 6.38
N SER A 567 14.42 10.74 6.60
CA SER A 567 13.49 11.06 5.51
C SER A 567 13.84 12.38 4.83
N LYS A 568 13.25 12.60 3.64
CA LYS A 568 13.30 13.88 2.92
C LYS A 568 12.28 14.91 3.40
N HIS A 569 11.48 14.57 4.42
CA HIS A 569 10.36 15.39 4.88
C HIS A 569 10.64 15.95 6.27
N ASN A 570 10.27 17.21 6.47
CA ASN A 570 10.22 17.78 7.81
C ASN A 570 9.01 17.21 8.55
N LEU A 571 9.24 16.62 9.72
CA LEU A 571 8.18 16.08 10.57
C LEU A 571 7.89 17.08 11.68
N GLN A 572 7.03 18.06 11.38
CA GLN A 572 6.57 19.04 12.35
C GLN A 572 5.55 18.41 13.29
N GLY A 573 5.76 18.55 14.60
CA GLY A 573 4.91 17.93 15.60
C GLY A 573 5.15 16.42 15.79
N LEU A 574 6.32 15.90 15.43
CA LEU A 574 6.71 14.52 15.72
C LEU A 574 6.54 14.25 17.21
N THR A 575 5.79 13.20 17.55
CA THR A 575 5.46 12.91 18.94
C THR A 575 6.12 11.62 19.41
N LEU A 576 6.75 11.71 20.58
CA LEU A 576 7.34 10.58 21.28
C LEU A 576 6.56 10.31 22.55
N LYS A 577 6.15 9.06 22.75
CA LYS A 577 5.68 8.55 24.03
C LYS A 577 6.88 8.05 24.82
N LEU A 578 7.03 8.58 26.03
CA LEU A 578 8.07 8.22 26.95
C LEU A 578 7.60 7.08 27.85
N PRO A 579 8.52 6.22 28.31
CA PRO A 579 8.18 5.10 29.19
C PRO A 579 7.97 5.52 30.65
N MET A 580 8.06 6.81 30.94
CA MET A 580 8.01 7.36 32.28
C MET A 580 7.50 8.80 32.25
N GLN A 581 7.10 9.29 33.43
CA GLN A 581 6.73 10.68 33.60
C GLN A 581 7.97 11.57 33.65
N ILE A 582 7.87 12.76 33.08
CA ILE A 582 8.92 13.76 33.02
C ILE A 582 8.43 15.10 33.52
N GLN A 583 9.34 15.86 34.14
CA GLN A 583 9.10 17.24 34.55
C GLN A 583 9.67 18.24 33.55
N ARG A 584 10.67 17.84 32.76
CA ARG A 584 11.38 18.72 31.84
C ARG A 584 11.92 17.92 30.66
N ALA A 585 12.03 18.58 29.50
CA ALA A 585 12.73 18.07 28.34
C ALA A 585 13.45 19.21 27.59
N SER A 586 14.54 18.88 26.91
CA SER A 586 15.22 19.80 25.99
C SER A 586 15.60 19.09 24.70
N VAL A 587 15.54 19.82 23.59
CA VAL A 587 15.96 19.38 22.26
C VAL A 587 17.08 20.28 21.79
N ASP A 588 18.24 19.71 21.43
CA ASP A 588 19.47 20.43 21.08
C ASP A 588 19.83 21.53 22.10
N GLY A 589 19.67 21.22 23.38
CA GLY A 589 19.94 22.13 24.50
C GLY A 589 18.88 23.21 24.74
N VAL A 590 17.84 23.30 23.92
CA VAL A 590 16.72 24.23 24.10
C VAL A 590 15.58 23.53 24.83
N GLU A 591 15.16 24.10 25.96
CA GLU A 591 14.03 23.57 26.72
C GLU A 591 12.73 23.64 25.91
N ILE A 592 12.00 22.52 25.86
CA ILE A 592 10.73 22.41 25.15
C ILE A 592 9.56 22.36 26.12
N ARG A 593 8.42 22.89 25.68
CA ARG A 593 7.17 22.75 26.42
C ARG A 593 6.66 21.32 26.31
N LEU A 594 6.37 20.70 27.44
CA LEU A 594 5.76 19.37 27.49
C LEU A 594 4.30 19.42 27.07
N SER A 595 3.86 18.44 26.29
CA SER A 595 2.45 18.28 25.94
C SER A 595 1.65 17.67 27.09
N ASP A 596 2.24 16.66 27.73
CA ASP A 596 1.78 16.05 28.97
C ASP A 596 2.99 15.43 29.69
N ALA A 597 2.75 14.75 30.82
CA ALA A 597 3.82 14.18 31.63
C ALA A 597 4.58 13.02 30.94
N GLU A 598 4.04 12.39 29.90
CA GLU A 598 4.61 11.19 29.28
C GLU A 598 4.90 11.38 27.78
N ARG A 599 4.76 12.59 27.25
CA ARG A 599 4.92 12.87 25.82
C ARG A 599 5.71 14.14 25.57
N ILE A 600 6.51 14.08 24.52
CA ILE A 600 7.18 15.24 23.96
C ILE A 600 6.78 15.39 22.49
N ILE A 601 6.55 16.64 22.10
CA ILE A 601 6.27 17.03 20.72
C ILE A 601 7.46 17.85 20.26
N LEU A 602 8.07 17.46 19.14
CA LEU A 602 9.24 18.12 18.57
C LEU A 602 9.11 18.28 17.06
N ASN A 603 9.92 19.17 16.50
CA ASN A 603 10.03 19.31 15.05
C ASN A 603 11.29 18.60 14.61
N ALA A 604 11.17 17.53 13.82
CA ALA A 604 12.32 16.80 13.28
C ALA A 604 12.58 17.25 11.83
N PRO A 605 13.61 18.08 11.57
CA PRO A 605 13.96 18.48 10.21
C PRO A 605 14.39 17.27 9.38
N ALA A 606 14.15 17.33 8.07
CA ALA A 606 14.60 16.32 7.13
C ALA A 606 16.13 16.13 7.20
N GLN A 607 16.58 14.88 7.12
CA GLN A 607 18.00 14.49 7.09
C GLN A 607 18.82 15.06 8.26
N ARG A 608 18.22 15.09 9.46
CA ARG A 608 18.88 15.60 10.68
C ARG A 608 18.67 14.69 11.88
N ALA A 609 19.65 14.78 12.78
CA ALA A 609 19.61 14.21 14.11
C ALA A 609 19.36 15.32 15.13
N LEU A 610 18.57 15.01 16.16
CA LEU A 610 18.27 15.89 17.29
C LEU A 610 18.68 15.21 18.58
N GLU A 611 19.42 15.91 19.43
CA GLU A 611 19.69 15.46 20.79
C GLU A 611 18.49 15.78 21.68
N VAL A 612 17.97 14.77 22.38
CA VAL A 612 16.89 14.93 23.34
C VAL A 612 17.38 14.55 24.72
N ILE A 613 17.15 15.41 25.70
CA ILE A 613 17.42 15.16 27.11
C ILE A 613 16.11 15.32 27.87
N ILE A 614 15.77 14.33 28.69
CA ILE A 614 14.59 14.36 29.54
C ILE A 614 14.98 14.22 31.02
N TRP A 615 14.26 14.93 31.88
CA TRP A 615 14.36 14.83 33.33
C TRP A 615 13.11 14.13 33.86
N PRO A 616 13.25 12.90 34.37
CA PRO A 616 12.16 12.17 35.00
C PRO A 616 11.53 12.96 36.16
N ALA A 617 10.25 12.70 36.39
CA ALA A 617 9.48 13.30 37.48
C ALA A 617 9.81 12.73 38.87
#